data_AF-A0A970SM88-F1
#
_entry.id   AF-A0A970SM88-F1
#
_cell.length_a   1.000
_cell.length_b   1.000
_cell.length_c   1.000
_cell.angle_alpha   90.00
_cell.angle_beta   90.00
_cell.angle_gamma   90.00
#
_symmetry.space_group_name_H-M   'P 1'
#
loop_
_entity.id
_entity.type
_entity.pdbx_description
1 polymer ?
#
loop_
_entity_poly.entity_id
_entity_poly.type
_entity_poly.pdbx_seq_one_letter_code
_entity_poly.pdbx_strand_id
1 'polypeptide(L)'
;MRTLTLILLGLLVTCTAASAARVISQPIYQEPIYLYSAYPGKNCADNGRKVIGTAAIIPSEPVLAVPGVLSIDPGGITPINGWPNYVSAGKSDGPSDGLWNVMNVALRKNSPRFICTVPINSAVYYRQGSGNIQRWWPLMYEVPGTEWVLTISYKTTPWDDDGPAGPNKLATTHQDVWTWRLDANLDSMQNLVDLFYQLPIGSCGTPIISNEALRDDLINRLQSLKSYPSTDIPEYTMELYDLIMMIQDCCLTVDCGYCSQRAGIYNTVETPACCKLLAEAEYILLKTAIP
;
A
#
# COMPACT_ATOMS: atom_id res chain seq x y z
N MET A 1 39.56 -22.48 -46.51
CA MET A 1 39.71 -21.82 -45.20
C MET A 1 38.64 -20.74 -44.96
N ARG A 2 38.46 -19.74 -45.83
CA ARG A 2 37.47 -18.64 -45.65
C ARG A 2 36.00 -19.07 -45.45
N THR A 3 35.56 -20.12 -46.14
CA THR A 3 34.18 -20.64 -46.03
C THR A 3 33.89 -21.31 -44.69
N LEU A 4 34.87 -22.02 -44.11
CA LEU A 4 34.72 -22.66 -42.80
C LEU A 4 34.61 -21.62 -41.68
N THR A 5 35.39 -20.53 -41.78
CA THR A 5 35.36 -19.42 -40.81
C THR A 5 34.02 -18.70 -40.81
N LEU A 6 33.41 -18.49 -41.98
CA LEU A 6 32.08 -17.86 -42.08
C LEU A 6 30.95 -18.73 -41.52
N ILE A 7 31.02 -20.05 -41.73
CA ILE A 7 30.05 -20.99 -41.17
C ILE A 7 30.17 -21.04 -39.63
N LEU A 8 31.39 -21.08 -39.11
CA LEU A 8 31.65 -21.03 -37.66
C LEU A 8 31.17 -19.72 -37.03
N LEU A 9 31.39 -18.58 -37.69
CA LEU A 9 30.92 -17.28 -37.20
C LEU A 9 29.40 -17.20 -37.21
N GLY A 10 28.74 -17.70 -38.26
CA GLY A 10 27.28 -17.77 -38.35
C GLY A 10 26.66 -18.66 -37.27
N LEU A 11 27.27 -19.81 -36.99
CA LEU A 11 26.88 -20.69 -35.88
C LEU A 11 27.08 -20.01 -34.52
N LEU A 12 28.19 -19.29 -34.31
CA LEU A 12 28.44 -18.59 -33.05
C LEU A 12 27.41 -17.48 -32.78
N VAL A 13 27.05 -16.70 -33.80
CA VAL A 13 26.04 -15.63 -33.69
C VAL A 13 24.64 -16.19 -33.44
N THR A 14 24.26 -17.27 -34.13
CA THR A 14 22.93 -17.91 -33.95
C THR A 14 22.82 -18.66 -32.63
N CYS A 15 23.88 -19.36 -32.20
CA CYS A 15 23.91 -20.04 -30.91
C CYS A 15 23.90 -19.04 -29.74
N THR A 16 24.65 -17.93 -29.81
CA THR A 16 24.66 -16.92 -28.74
C THR A 16 23.30 -16.23 -28.57
N ALA A 17 22.63 -15.86 -29.67
CA ALA A 17 21.28 -15.31 -29.63
C ALA A 17 20.25 -16.31 -29.06
N ALA A 18 20.35 -17.59 -29.43
CA ALA A 18 19.47 -18.64 -28.92
C ALA A 18 19.70 -18.91 -27.41
N SER A 19 20.94 -18.80 -26.91
CA SER A 19 21.22 -18.91 -25.47
C SER A 19 20.81 -17.67 -24.67
N ALA A 20 20.85 -16.48 -25.25
CA ALA A 20 20.42 -15.25 -24.59
C ALA A 20 18.88 -15.16 -24.47
N ALA A 21 18.15 -15.61 -25.49
CA ALA A 21 16.68 -15.67 -25.46
C ALA A 21 16.14 -16.66 -24.41
N ARG A 22 16.93 -17.68 -24.02
CA ARG A 22 16.55 -18.69 -23.03
C ARG A 22 16.60 -18.21 -21.57
N VAL A 23 17.09 -16.99 -21.30
CA VAL A 23 17.27 -16.47 -19.93
C VAL A 23 16.38 -15.25 -19.64
N ILE A 24 15.60 -14.77 -20.62
CA ILE A 24 14.68 -13.65 -20.40
C ILE A 24 13.42 -14.16 -19.71
N SER A 25 13.45 -14.12 -18.39
CA SER A 25 12.23 -14.23 -17.57
C SER A 25 11.39 -12.98 -17.80
N GLN A 26 10.21 -13.12 -18.41
CA GLN A 26 9.24 -12.04 -18.42
C GLN A 26 8.63 -11.92 -17.01
N PRO A 27 8.67 -10.75 -16.37
CA PRO A 27 8.07 -10.57 -15.06
C PRO A 27 6.55 -10.78 -15.14
N ILE A 28 6.00 -11.52 -14.18
CA ILE A 28 4.57 -11.69 -13.97
C ILE A 28 4.11 -10.53 -13.09
N TYR A 29 3.36 -9.61 -13.67
CA TYR A 29 2.78 -8.49 -12.93
C TYR A 29 1.42 -8.88 -12.38
N GLN A 30 1.26 -8.68 -11.08
CA GLN A 30 -0.01 -8.85 -10.39
C GLN A 30 -0.80 -7.55 -10.42
N GLU A 31 -2.12 -7.66 -10.40
CA GLU A 31 -3.00 -6.48 -10.33
C GLU A 31 -2.70 -5.64 -9.08
N PRO A 32 -2.62 -4.31 -9.20
CA PRO A 32 -2.37 -3.44 -8.06
C PRO A 32 -3.45 -3.58 -6.97
N ILE A 33 -3.02 -3.72 -5.73
CA ILE A 33 -3.90 -3.77 -4.57
C ILE A 33 -4.00 -2.37 -3.97
N TYR A 34 -5.21 -1.81 -3.93
CA TYR A 34 -5.47 -0.51 -3.33
C TYR A 34 -5.68 -0.61 -1.83
N LEU A 35 -4.98 0.25 -1.09
CA LEU A 35 -5.01 0.34 0.35
C LEU A 35 -5.52 1.72 0.77
N TYR A 36 -6.03 1.83 1.99
CA TYR A 36 -6.57 3.08 2.53
C TYR A 36 -6.01 3.37 3.91
N SER A 37 -5.89 4.65 4.25
CA SER A 37 -5.34 5.13 5.51
C SER A 37 -6.15 4.72 6.73
N ALA A 38 -7.47 4.61 6.54
CA ALA A 38 -8.43 4.19 7.54
C ALA A 38 -9.52 3.33 6.89
N TYR A 39 -10.05 2.38 7.66
CA TYR A 39 -11.15 1.51 7.28
C TYR A 39 -12.30 1.67 8.27
N PRO A 40 -13.55 1.38 7.87
CA PRO A 40 -14.67 1.44 8.79
C PRO A 40 -14.45 0.48 9.95
N GLY A 41 -14.72 0.95 11.16
CA GLY A 41 -14.70 0.13 12.34
C GLY A 41 -15.79 -0.92 12.24
N LYS A 42 -15.45 -2.19 12.47
CA LYS A 42 -16.46 -3.23 12.66
C LYS A 42 -16.71 -3.37 14.16
N ASN A 43 -17.97 -3.28 14.56
CA ASN A 43 -18.38 -3.72 15.88
C ASN A 43 -17.94 -5.18 16.06
N CYS A 44 -17.24 -5.47 17.16
CA CYS A 44 -16.70 -6.80 17.44
C CYS A 44 -17.78 -7.90 17.54
N ALA A 45 -19.07 -7.52 17.58
CA ALA A 45 -20.20 -8.42 17.64
C ALA A 45 -20.45 -9.20 16.32
N ASP A 46 -20.05 -8.69 15.16
CA ASP A 46 -20.57 -9.23 13.90
C ASP A 46 -19.72 -10.32 13.23
N ASN A 47 -18.47 -10.59 13.63
CA ASN A 47 -17.67 -11.63 12.94
C ASN A 47 -16.43 -12.20 13.65
N GLY A 48 -16.32 -12.16 14.98
CA GLY A 48 -15.29 -12.90 15.73
C GLY A 48 -13.81 -12.53 15.46
N ARG A 49 -13.52 -11.62 14.52
CA ARG A 49 -12.19 -11.05 14.30
C ARG A 49 -12.06 -9.82 15.18
N LYS A 50 -11.53 -10.02 16.38
CA LYS A 50 -11.04 -8.96 17.26
C LYS A 50 -10.15 -8.02 16.45
N VAL A 51 -10.36 -6.71 16.58
CA VAL A 51 -9.35 -5.72 16.19
C VAL A 51 -8.11 -6.02 17.04
N ILE A 52 -7.07 -6.58 16.43
CA ILE A 52 -5.82 -6.89 17.13
C ILE A 52 -5.11 -5.57 17.38
N GLY A 53 -5.10 -5.11 18.64
CA GLY A 53 -4.44 -3.87 19.06
C GLY A 53 -5.04 -3.21 20.30
N THR A 54 -6.32 -3.45 20.60
CA THR A 54 -7.01 -2.92 21.80
C THR A 54 -7.43 -4.04 22.73
N ALA A 55 -6.45 -4.76 23.29
CA ALA A 55 -6.72 -5.63 24.42
C ALA A 55 -6.89 -4.75 25.68
N ALA A 56 -8.12 -4.34 26.01
CA ALA A 56 -8.62 -4.25 27.40
C ALA A 56 -9.90 -3.41 27.61
N ILE A 57 -10.38 -2.63 26.65
CA ILE A 57 -11.56 -1.79 26.88
C ILE A 57 -12.52 -2.04 25.73
N ILE A 58 -13.65 -2.69 26.00
CA ILE A 58 -14.84 -2.55 25.16
C ILE A 58 -15.31 -1.13 25.46
N PRO A 59 -15.10 -0.15 24.58
CA PRO A 59 -15.70 1.15 24.82
C PRO A 59 -17.21 0.92 24.78
N SER A 60 -17.96 1.56 25.66
CA SER A 60 -19.42 1.64 25.54
C SER A 60 -19.85 2.29 24.21
N GLU A 61 -18.90 2.94 23.53
CA GLU A 61 -19.05 3.64 22.27
C GLU A 61 -18.56 2.78 21.08
N PRO A 62 -19.23 2.86 19.92
CA PRO A 62 -18.82 2.14 18.73
C PRO A 62 -17.47 2.67 18.22
N VAL A 63 -16.57 1.75 17.86
CA VAL A 63 -15.36 2.10 17.09
C VAL A 63 -15.83 2.45 15.68
N LEU A 64 -15.67 3.71 15.28
CA LEU A 64 -16.18 4.25 14.01
C LEU A 64 -15.22 3.90 12.88
N ALA A 65 -13.92 3.95 13.15
CA ALA A 65 -12.87 3.65 12.18
C ALA A 65 -11.63 3.03 12.83
N VAL A 66 -10.84 2.32 12.03
CA VAL A 66 -9.57 1.72 12.44
C VAL A 66 -8.44 2.11 11.48
N PRO A 67 -7.19 2.24 11.96
CA PRO A 67 -6.06 2.57 11.09
C PRO A 67 -5.79 1.44 10.09
N GLY A 68 -5.50 1.82 8.86
CA GLY A 68 -5.02 0.89 7.83
C GLY A 68 -3.59 0.45 8.09
N VAL A 69 -3.31 -0.83 7.84
CA VAL A 69 -1.96 -1.40 7.93
C VAL A 69 -1.69 -2.24 6.69
N LEU A 70 -0.63 -1.90 5.95
CA LEU A 70 -0.05 -2.83 4.99
C LEU A 70 0.72 -3.88 5.77
N SER A 71 0.38 -5.15 5.60
CA SER A 71 1.12 -6.29 6.14
C SER A 71 1.46 -7.27 5.02
N ILE A 72 2.75 -7.53 4.83
CA ILE A 72 3.30 -8.47 3.87
C ILE A 72 3.63 -9.76 4.62
N ASP A 73 2.77 -10.77 4.47
CA ASP A 73 2.95 -12.07 5.08
C ASP A 73 3.57 -13.05 4.07
N PRO A 74 4.85 -13.47 4.25
CA PRO A 74 5.46 -14.42 3.34
C PRO A 74 4.74 -15.78 3.31
N GLY A 75 3.99 -16.18 4.34
CA GLY A 75 3.28 -17.48 4.40
C GLY A 75 4.12 -18.64 4.96
N GLY A 76 5.27 -18.33 5.56
CA GLY A 76 6.19 -19.29 6.18
C GLY A 76 7.66 -18.93 5.96
N ILE A 77 8.54 -19.37 6.87
CA ILE A 77 9.99 -19.13 6.83
C ILE A 77 10.74 -20.47 6.76
N THR A 78 10.50 -21.29 5.74
CA THR A 78 11.41 -22.41 5.48
C THR A 78 12.50 -21.96 4.50
N PRO A 79 13.74 -22.45 4.64
CA PRO A 79 14.84 -22.08 3.74
C PRO A 79 14.59 -22.41 2.26
N ILE A 80 13.72 -23.38 1.99
CA ILE A 80 13.47 -23.93 0.64
C ILE A 80 12.22 -23.30 -0.01
N ASN A 81 11.30 -22.72 0.76
CA ASN A 81 10.08 -22.09 0.25
C ASN A 81 9.78 -20.81 1.04
N GLY A 82 10.74 -19.90 1.19
CA GLY A 82 10.44 -18.59 1.78
C GLY A 82 9.57 -17.81 0.80
N TRP A 83 8.43 -17.26 1.24
CA TRP A 83 7.50 -16.44 0.43
C TRP A 83 6.45 -17.16 -0.45
N PRO A 84 5.84 -18.30 -0.05
CA PRO A 84 4.84 -19.02 -0.86
C PRO A 84 3.61 -18.17 -1.21
N ASN A 85 3.22 -17.21 -0.38
CA ASN A 85 2.07 -16.35 -0.65
C ASN A 85 2.25 -15.43 -1.88
N TYR A 86 3.50 -15.25 -2.33
CA TYR A 86 3.88 -14.30 -3.37
C TYR A 86 4.57 -14.96 -4.58
N VAL A 87 4.62 -16.29 -4.60
CA VAL A 87 5.15 -17.07 -5.73
C VAL A 87 3.97 -17.69 -6.46
N SER A 88 3.77 -17.31 -7.72
CA SER A 88 2.68 -17.82 -8.56
C SER A 88 2.77 -19.33 -8.79
N ALA A 89 4.00 -19.87 -8.89
CA ALA A 89 4.21 -21.32 -8.99
C ALA A 89 3.75 -22.10 -7.74
N GLY A 90 3.60 -21.43 -6.59
CA GLY A 90 3.11 -22.04 -5.35
C GLY A 90 1.58 -21.94 -5.16
N LYS A 91 0.85 -21.27 -6.06
CA LYS A 91 -0.62 -21.08 -5.97
C LYS A 91 -1.34 -22.09 -6.86
N SER A 92 -1.77 -23.21 -6.27
CA SER A 92 -2.77 -24.23 -6.67
C SER A 92 -2.94 -24.76 -8.12
N ASP A 93 -2.39 -24.13 -9.15
CA ASP A 93 -2.45 -24.59 -10.56
C ASP A 93 -1.05 -24.85 -11.16
N GLY A 94 0.02 -24.58 -10.39
CA GLY A 94 1.38 -25.02 -10.71
C GLY A 94 1.61 -26.48 -10.31
N PRO A 95 2.64 -27.16 -10.85
CA PRO A 95 2.98 -28.53 -10.44
C PRO A 95 3.07 -28.56 -8.92
N SER A 96 2.21 -29.38 -8.31
CA SER A 96 1.93 -29.46 -6.88
C SER A 96 3.14 -29.93 -6.05
N ASP A 97 4.26 -30.19 -6.72
CA ASP A 97 5.47 -30.74 -6.18
C ASP A 97 6.54 -29.65 -5.99
N GLY A 98 6.24 -28.70 -5.10
CA GLY A 98 7.17 -28.17 -4.09
C GLY A 98 8.59 -27.72 -4.46
N LEU A 99 8.95 -27.52 -5.73
CA LEU A 99 10.33 -27.27 -6.15
C LEU A 99 10.48 -25.91 -6.84
N TRP A 100 10.13 -24.86 -6.12
CA TRP A 100 10.61 -23.51 -6.41
C TRP A 100 11.59 -23.07 -5.33
N ASN A 101 12.61 -22.31 -5.71
CA ASN A 101 13.56 -21.74 -4.76
C ASN A 101 13.63 -20.23 -4.96
N VAL A 102 13.34 -19.47 -3.91
CA VAL A 102 13.42 -18.00 -3.93
C VAL A 102 14.89 -17.59 -3.92
N MET A 103 15.28 -16.94 -5.01
CA MET A 103 16.63 -16.44 -5.24
C MET A 103 16.82 -15.07 -4.60
N ASN A 104 15.82 -14.20 -4.74
CA ASN A 104 15.88 -12.84 -4.24
C ASN A 104 14.48 -12.31 -3.94
N VAL A 105 14.43 -11.43 -2.95
CA VAL A 105 13.27 -10.60 -2.65
C VAL A 105 13.74 -9.16 -2.60
N ALA A 106 13.09 -8.29 -3.35
CA ALA A 106 13.33 -6.86 -3.32
C ALA A 106 12.03 -6.13 -3.02
N LEU A 107 12.09 -5.13 -2.15
CA LEU A 107 10.96 -4.25 -1.88
C LEU A 107 11.38 -2.82 -2.11
N ARG A 108 10.62 -2.13 -2.97
CA ARG A 108 10.74 -0.71 -3.22
C ARG A 108 9.48 0.00 -2.73
N LYS A 109 9.64 1.04 -1.93
CA LYS A 109 8.59 2.00 -1.62
C LYS A 109 8.91 3.31 -2.33
N ASN A 110 7.92 3.88 -3.00
CA ASN A 110 7.99 5.20 -3.61
C ASN A 110 6.83 6.04 -3.10
N SER A 111 7.12 7.18 -2.47
CA SER A 111 6.09 8.09 -1.98
C SER A 111 6.14 9.39 -2.79
N PRO A 112 4.99 9.93 -3.21
CA PRO A 112 4.95 11.25 -3.82
C PRO A 112 5.38 12.30 -2.79
N ARG A 113 5.89 13.42 -3.31
CA ARG A 113 6.17 14.59 -2.47
C ARG A 113 4.87 15.33 -2.23
N PHE A 114 4.58 15.59 -0.97
CA PHE A 114 3.47 16.42 -0.54
C PHE A 114 4.02 17.61 0.24
N ILE A 115 3.54 18.81 -0.08
CA ILE A 115 4.00 20.03 0.57
C ILE A 115 3.10 20.25 1.79
N CYS A 116 3.61 19.93 2.98
CA CYS A 116 2.99 20.36 4.22
C CYS A 116 4.05 20.87 5.21
N THR A 117 3.62 21.67 6.18
CA THR A 117 4.48 22.24 7.23
C THR A 117 5.10 21.18 8.14
N VAL A 118 4.44 20.03 8.29
CA VAL A 118 4.97 18.86 8.99
C VAL A 118 5.24 17.75 7.97
N PRO A 119 6.47 17.20 7.93
CA PRO A 119 6.80 16.16 6.97
C PRO A 119 6.04 14.86 7.28
N ILE A 120 5.23 14.41 6.32
CA ILE A 120 4.75 13.03 6.25
C ILE A 120 5.85 12.19 5.60
N ASN A 121 6.00 10.92 5.98
CA ASN A 121 7.07 10.02 5.54
C ASN A 121 7.11 9.80 4.02
N SER A 122 7.70 10.74 3.27
CA SER A 122 7.84 10.72 1.82
C SER A 122 9.14 10.04 1.34
N ALA A 123 9.72 9.18 2.17
CA ALA A 123 11.01 8.55 1.91
C ALA A 123 10.89 7.44 0.85
N VAL A 124 11.76 7.50 -0.17
CA VAL A 124 12.03 6.36 -1.05
C VAL A 124 12.78 5.32 -0.23
N TYR A 125 12.28 4.10 -0.24
CA TYR A 125 12.86 3.00 0.51
C TYR A 125 13.13 1.82 -0.41
N TYR A 126 14.31 1.22 -0.24
CA TYR A 126 14.72 0.05 -1.00
C TYR A 126 15.44 -0.94 -0.08
N ARG A 127 14.97 -2.18 -0.10
CA ARG A 127 15.63 -3.31 0.57
C ARG A 127 15.65 -4.52 -0.33
N GLN A 128 16.65 -5.36 -0.11
CA GLN A 128 16.80 -6.65 -0.76
C GLN A 128 17.18 -7.72 0.26
N GLY A 129 16.91 -8.97 -0.09
CA GLY A 129 17.19 -10.15 0.72
C GLY A 129 15.98 -10.58 1.54
N SER A 130 15.62 -11.85 1.45
CA SER A 130 14.39 -12.44 2.02
C SER A 130 14.22 -12.20 3.53
N GLY A 131 15.30 -12.05 4.30
CA GLY A 131 15.27 -11.77 5.74
C GLY A 131 15.28 -10.28 6.13
N ASN A 132 15.57 -9.38 5.19
CA ASN A 132 15.82 -7.95 5.45
C ASN A 132 14.67 -7.04 4.96
N ILE A 133 13.55 -7.63 4.57
CA ILE A 133 12.38 -6.88 4.11
C ILE A 133 11.55 -6.46 5.33
N GLN A 134 11.34 -5.15 5.49
CA GLN A 134 10.29 -4.66 6.37
C GLN A 134 8.95 -5.19 5.87
N ARG A 135 8.11 -5.68 6.78
CA ARG A 135 6.88 -6.39 6.42
C ARG A 135 5.61 -5.63 6.73
N TRP A 136 5.69 -4.46 7.36
CA TRP A 136 4.49 -3.71 7.72
C TRP A 136 4.69 -2.21 7.69
N TRP A 137 3.61 -1.49 7.36
CA TRP A 137 3.53 -0.02 7.37
C TRP A 137 2.17 0.44 7.95
N PRO A 138 2.17 1.38 8.91
CA PRO A 138 0.96 2.07 9.32
C PRO A 138 0.59 3.14 8.28
N LEU A 139 -0.57 2.97 7.63
CA LEU A 139 -0.93 3.77 6.45
C LEU A 139 -1.37 5.20 6.78
N MET A 140 -1.77 5.46 8.02
CA MET A 140 -2.11 6.82 8.49
C MET A 140 -0.93 7.81 8.42
N TYR A 141 0.31 7.30 8.42
CA TYR A 141 1.54 8.11 8.34
C TYR A 141 2.16 8.14 6.95
N GLU A 142 1.46 7.62 5.95
CA GLU A 142 1.92 7.53 4.56
C GLU A 142 1.11 8.50 3.69
N VAL A 143 1.71 9.03 2.63
CA VAL A 143 1.00 9.96 1.73
C VAL A 143 0.20 9.16 0.69
N PRO A 144 -1.06 9.52 0.38
CA PRO A 144 -1.79 8.97 -0.76
C PRO A 144 -0.96 9.02 -2.05
N GLY A 145 -1.08 7.98 -2.88
CA GLY A 145 -0.22 7.73 -4.03
C GLY A 145 1.09 7.02 -3.70
N THR A 146 1.39 6.73 -2.43
CA THR A 146 2.54 5.89 -2.05
C THR A 146 2.38 4.48 -2.61
N GLU A 147 3.44 3.95 -3.20
CA GLU A 147 3.48 2.62 -3.79
C GLU A 147 4.52 1.74 -3.12
N TRP A 148 4.17 0.47 -2.88
CA TRP A 148 5.07 -0.59 -2.48
C TRP A 148 5.11 -1.64 -3.58
N VAL A 149 6.29 -1.88 -4.13
CA VAL A 149 6.54 -2.86 -5.20
C VAL A 149 7.45 -3.95 -4.65
N LEU A 150 6.89 -5.13 -4.44
CA LEU A 150 7.60 -6.33 -4.02
C LEU A 150 7.91 -7.17 -5.25
N THR A 151 9.18 -7.42 -5.48
CA THR A 151 9.68 -8.28 -6.54
C THR A 151 10.24 -9.55 -5.94
N ILE A 152 9.66 -10.70 -6.30
CA ILE A 152 10.14 -12.03 -5.91
C ILE A 152 10.77 -12.69 -7.14
N SER A 153 12.07 -12.95 -7.08
CA SER A 153 12.77 -13.73 -8.08
C SER A 153 12.94 -15.16 -7.57
N TYR A 154 12.50 -16.14 -8.34
CA TYR A 154 12.58 -17.55 -7.97
C TYR A 154 12.93 -18.43 -9.17
N LYS A 155 13.40 -19.64 -8.91
CA LYS A 155 13.66 -20.66 -9.92
C LYS A 155 12.76 -21.84 -9.70
N THR A 156 12.20 -22.40 -10.75
CA THR A 156 11.56 -23.72 -10.72
C THR A 156 12.59 -24.77 -11.11
N THR A 157 12.61 -25.92 -10.43
CA THR A 157 13.43 -27.04 -10.90
C THR A 157 12.81 -27.67 -12.13
N PRO A 158 13.61 -28.36 -12.97
CA PRO A 158 13.06 -29.27 -13.95
C PRO A 158 12.18 -30.31 -13.23
N TRP A 159 11.02 -30.60 -13.79
CA TRP A 159 10.19 -31.73 -13.36
C TRP A 159 9.95 -32.64 -14.56
N ASP A 160 10.07 -33.94 -14.34
CA ASP A 160 9.77 -34.98 -15.32
C ASP A 160 8.27 -35.26 -15.27
N ASP A 161 7.53 -34.58 -16.14
CA ASP A 161 6.07 -34.70 -16.26
C ASP A 161 5.67 -35.79 -17.29
N ASP A 162 6.62 -36.26 -18.10
CA ASP A 162 6.35 -37.04 -19.32
C ASP A 162 6.94 -38.47 -19.29
N GLY A 163 7.59 -38.88 -18.19
CA GLY A 163 8.29 -40.16 -18.11
C GLY A 163 9.45 -40.25 -19.12
N PRO A 164 9.98 -41.45 -19.43
CA PRO A 164 11.23 -41.62 -20.18
C PRO A 164 11.22 -41.15 -21.65
N ALA A 165 10.13 -40.53 -22.14
CA ALA A 165 9.91 -40.21 -23.55
C ALA A 165 9.74 -38.71 -23.87
N GLY A 166 9.62 -37.82 -22.88
CA GLY A 166 9.46 -36.37 -23.12
C GLY A 166 10.73 -35.56 -22.83
N PRO A 167 10.97 -34.43 -23.52
CA PRO A 167 12.04 -33.52 -23.12
C PRO A 167 11.67 -32.86 -21.79
N ASN A 168 12.45 -33.15 -20.73
CA ASN A 168 12.33 -32.51 -19.42
C ASN A 168 12.11 -31.00 -19.55
N LYS A 169 11.07 -30.47 -18.91
CA LYS A 169 10.86 -29.01 -18.82
C LYS A 169 12.09 -28.39 -18.16
N LEU A 170 12.76 -27.46 -18.83
CA LEU A 170 14.00 -26.84 -18.33
C LEU A 170 13.74 -26.00 -17.07
N ALA A 171 14.77 -25.86 -16.23
CA ALA A 171 14.72 -24.94 -15.10
C ALA A 171 14.55 -23.51 -15.61
N THR A 172 13.49 -22.84 -15.18
CA THR A 172 13.16 -21.48 -15.61
C THR A 172 13.27 -20.54 -14.42
N THR A 173 13.84 -19.36 -14.64
CA THR A 173 13.82 -18.27 -13.66
C THR A 173 12.55 -17.48 -13.88
N HIS A 174 11.87 -17.12 -12.80
CA HIS A 174 10.62 -16.38 -12.79
C HIS A 174 10.78 -15.15 -11.90
N GLN A 175 9.97 -14.14 -12.20
CA GLN A 175 9.88 -12.94 -11.39
C GLN A 175 8.42 -12.57 -11.20
N ASP A 176 7.92 -12.63 -9.96
CA ASP A 176 6.60 -12.10 -9.60
C ASP A 176 6.75 -10.68 -9.07
N VAL A 177 5.89 -9.77 -9.54
CA VAL A 177 5.86 -8.36 -9.12
C VAL A 177 4.49 -8.04 -8.52
N TRP A 178 4.48 -7.76 -7.22
CA TRP A 178 3.31 -7.38 -6.45
C TRP A 178 3.34 -5.88 -6.16
N THR A 179 2.24 -5.19 -6.43
CA THR A 179 2.12 -3.75 -6.21
C THR A 179 0.98 -3.46 -5.24
N TRP A 180 1.28 -2.71 -4.19
CA TRP A 180 0.28 -2.05 -3.36
C TRP A 180 0.36 -0.55 -3.55
N ARG A 181 -0.79 0.12 -3.62
CA ARG A 181 -0.87 1.57 -3.72
C ARG A 181 -1.81 2.11 -2.63
N LEU A 182 -1.34 3.07 -1.86
CA LEU A 182 -2.18 3.84 -0.96
C LEU A 182 -3.05 4.78 -1.82
N ASP A 183 -4.35 4.56 -1.82
CA ASP A 183 -5.32 5.38 -2.52
C ASP A 183 -6.11 6.21 -1.51
N ALA A 184 -6.75 7.26 -2.02
CA ALA A 184 -7.66 8.10 -1.26
C ALA A 184 -8.96 8.29 -2.04
N ASN A 185 -10.07 8.19 -1.33
CA ASN A 185 -11.42 8.48 -1.79
C ASN A 185 -12.26 9.06 -0.63
N LEU A 186 -13.44 9.60 -0.93
CA LEU A 186 -14.29 10.26 0.06
C LEU A 186 -14.70 9.34 1.22
N ASP A 187 -14.87 8.03 0.98
CA ASP A 187 -15.17 7.06 2.05
C ASP A 187 -13.99 6.86 2.99
N SER A 188 -12.78 6.64 2.45
CA SER A 188 -11.57 6.50 3.23
C SER A 188 -11.20 7.76 4.00
N MET A 189 -11.45 8.94 3.42
CA MET A 189 -11.24 10.22 4.09
C MET A 189 -12.25 10.43 5.23
N GLN A 190 -13.51 10.02 5.05
CA GLN A 190 -14.51 10.02 6.13
C GLN A 190 -14.07 9.12 7.29
N ASN A 191 -13.65 7.88 6.99
CA ASN A 191 -13.11 6.97 8.01
C ASN A 191 -11.88 7.58 8.71
N LEU A 192 -11.06 8.35 8.01
CA LEU A 192 -9.88 8.98 8.59
C LEU A 192 -10.23 10.13 9.54
N VAL A 193 -11.25 10.94 9.20
CA VAL A 193 -11.81 11.95 10.09
C VAL A 193 -12.34 11.30 11.37
N ASP A 194 -13.13 10.23 11.21
CA ASP A 194 -13.65 9.46 12.35
C ASP A 194 -12.51 8.86 13.21
N LEU A 195 -11.47 8.33 12.57
CA LEU A 195 -10.29 7.80 13.26
C LEU A 195 -9.58 8.90 14.07
N PHE A 196 -9.35 10.07 13.51
CA PHE A 196 -8.71 11.18 14.21
C PHE A 196 -9.58 11.77 15.34
N TYR A 197 -10.89 11.66 15.24
CA TYR A 197 -11.77 11.99 16.36
C TYR A 197 -11.71 10.96 17.51
N GLN A 198 -11.32 9.72 17.23
CA GLN A 198 -11.23 8.66 18.24
C GLN A 198 -9.82 8.47 18.83
N LEU A 199 -8.79 8.90 18.11
CA LEU A 199 -7.40 8.74 18.54
C LEU A 199 -6.98 9.87 19.49
N PRO A 200 -6.49 9.55 20.71
CA PRO A 200 -5.94 10.56 21.61
C PRO A 200 -4.56 11.03 21.15
N ILE A 201 -4.23 12.28 21.44
CA ILE A 201 -2.90 12.84 21.24
C ILE A 201 -2.06 12.62 22.49
N GLY A 202 -0.92 11.95 22.32
CA GLY A 202 0.07 11.77 23.38
C GLY A 202 -0.55 11.21 24.65
N SER A 203 -0.27 11.85 25.79
CA SER A 203 -0.80 11.46 27.10
C SER A 203 -2.00 12.29 27.56
N CYS A 204 -2.39 13.31 26.80
CA CYS A 204 -3.42 14.28 27.21
C CYS A 204 -4.85 13.75 27.12
N GLY A 205 -5.07 12.60 26.47
CA GLY A 205 -6.39 11.99 26.30
C GLY A 205 -7.36 12.80 25.42
N THR A 206 -6.94 13.96 24.90
CA THR A 206 -7.70 14.77 23.95
C THR A 206 -7.60 14.16 22.55
N PRO A 207 -8.71 14.02 21.81
CA PRO A 207 -8.66 13.56 20.43
C PRO A 207 -7.85 14.47 19.49
N ILE A 208 -7.36 13.89 18.38
CA ILE A 208 -6.66 14.61 17.31
C ILE A 208 -7.56 15.67 16.66
N ILE A 209 -8.84 15.34 16.43
CA ILE A 209 -9.88 16.32 16.10
C ILE A 209 -10.62 16.63 17.40
N SER A 210 -10.35 17.79 17.98
CA SER A 210 -10.68 18.04 19.38
C SER A 210 -12.11 18.48 19.64
N ASN A 211 -12.92 18.68 18.59
CA ASN A 211 -14.27 19.22 18.66
C ASN A 211 -15.21 18.38 17.78
N GLU A 212 -16.29 17.89 18.39
CA GLU A 212 -17.35 17.13 17.72
C GLU A 212 -18.03 17.93 16.62
N ALA A 213 -18.29 19.23 16.82
CA ALA A 213 -18.90 20.07 15.80
C ALA A 213 -18.01 20.19 14.55
N LEU A 214 -16.68 20.28 14.73
CA LEU A 214 -15.74 20.30 13.60
C LEU A 214 -15.73 18.97 12.86
N ARG A 215 -15.76 17.85 13.60
CA ARG A 215 -15.91 16.53 12.98
C ARG A 215 -17.19 16.48 12.15
N ASP A 216 -18.33 16.85 12.71
CA ASP A 216 -19.62 16.77 12.03
C ASP A 216 -19.66 17.64 10.78
N ASP A 217 -19.11 18.86 10.83
CA ASP A 217 -18.99 19.73 9.66
C ASP A 217 -18.14 19.09 8.54
N LEU A 218 -16.99 18.48 8.89
CA LEU A 218 -16.14 17.76 7.92
C LEU A 218 -16.88 16.57 7.30
N ILE A 219 -17.59 15.78 8.13
CA ILE A 219 -18.39 14.64 7.66
C ILE A 219 -19.52 15.09 6.74
N ASN A 220 -20.23 16.17 7.10
CA ASN A 220 -21.33 16.71 6.30
C ASN A 220 -20.83 17.20 4.93
N ARG A 221 -19.67 17.86 4.86
CA ARG A 221 -19.05 18.26 3.58
C ARG A 221 -18.64 17.06 2.74
N LEU A 222 -18.03 16.04 3.35
CA LEU A 222 -17.68 14.80 2.64
C LEU A 222 -18.93 14.08 2.10
N GLN A 223 -20.04 14.10 2.83
CA GLN A 223 -21.31 13.56 2.37
C GLN A 223 -21.92 14.39 1.23
N SER A 224 -21.84 15.72 1.32
CA SER A 224 -22.24 16.61 0.23
C SER A 224 -21.45 16.31 -1.04
N LEU A 225 -20.13 16.18 -0.96
CA LEU A 225 -19.26 15.78 -2.08
C LEU A 225 -19.67 14.46 -2.74
N LYS A 226 -20.10 13.47 -1.94
CA LYS A 226 -20.61 12.18 -2.47
C LYS A 226 -21.92 12.30 -3.22
N SER A 227 -22.70 13.34 -2.96
CA SER A 227 -24.00 13.56 -3.60
C SER A 227 -23.91 14.19 -5.00
N TYR A 228 -22.75 14.77 -5.35
CA TYR A 228 -22.55 15.36 -6.67
C TYR A 228 -22.56 14.30 -7.76
N PRO A 229 -23.26 14.54 -8.89
CA PRO A 229 -23.19 13.65 -10.02
C PRO A 229 -21.80 13.68 -10.65
N SER A 230 -21.34 12.55 -11.19
CA SER A 230 -20.02 12.42 -11.83
C SER A 230 -19.82 13.33 -13.06
N THR A 231 -20.87 14.03 -13.50
CA THR A 231 -20.86 14.96 -14.64
C THR A 231 -20.63 16.42 -14.23
N ASP A 232 -20.75 16.76 -12.94
CA ASP A 232 -20.62 18.14 -12.46
C ASP A 232 -19.26 18.39 -11.80
N ILE A 233 -18.22 18.30 -12.62
CA ILE A 233 -16.82 18.46 -12.20
C ILE A 233 -16.55 19.85 -11.60
N PRO A 234 -17.07 20.97 -12.16
CA PRO A 234 -16.80 22.30 -11.61
C PRO A 234 -17.34 22.50 -10.19
N GLU A 235 -18.60 22.15 -9.92
CA GLU A 235 -19.19 22.32 -8.59
C GLU A 235 -18.53 21.39 -7.57
N TYR A 236 -18.30 20.12 -7.94
CA TYR A 236 -17.56 19.17 -7.11
C TYR A 236 -16.16 19.70 -6.74
N THR A 237 -15.46 20.29 -7.71
CA THR A 237 -14.12 20.85 -7.50
C THR A 237 -14.14 22.03 -6.54
N MET A 238 -15.11 22.94 -6.66
CA MET A 238 -15.25 24.09 -5.75
C MET A 238 -15.52 23.63 -4.31
N GLU A 239 -16.45 22.70 -4.10
CA GLU A 239 -16.73 22.17 -2.77
C GLU A 239 -15.53 21.43 -2.16
N LEU A 240 -14.73 20.75 -2.99
CA LEU A 240 -13.51 20.10 -2.53
C LEU A 240 -12.42 21.11 -2.14
N TYR A 241 -12.32 22.24 -2.84
CA TYR A 241 -11.45 23.35 -2.42
C TYR A 241 -11.92 23.97 -1.09
N ASP A 242 -13.22 24.15 -0.89
CA ASP A 242 -13.77 24.65 0.36
C ASP A 242 -13.47 23.71 1.53
N LEU A 243 -13.54 22.39 1.31
CA LEU A 243 -13.10 21.39 2.30
C LEU A 243 -11.60 21.54 2.62
N ILE A 244 -10.74 21.71 1.60
CA ILE A 244 -9.30 21.92 1.79
C ILE A 244 -9.03 23.17 2.62
N MET A 245 -9.68 24.29 2.30
CA MET A 245 -9.55 25.54 3.06
C MET A 245 -10.02 25.38 4.50
N MET A 246 -11.15 24.71 4.72
CA MET A 246 -11.67 24.44 6.06
C MET A 246 -10.68 23.62 6.90
N ILE A 247 -10.06 22.59 6.31
CA ILE A 247 -9.03 21.80 6.99
C ILE A 247 -7.88 22.72 7.36
N GLN A 248 -7.33 23.51 6.42
CA GLN A 248 -6.21 24.43 6.66
C GLN A 248 -6.48 25.43 7.80
N ASP A 249 -7.66 26.03 7.81
CA ASP A 249 -8.06 27.02 8.82
C ASP A 249 -8.21 26.41 10.22
N CYS A 250 -8.53 25.12 10.30
CA CYS A 250 -8.69 24.40 11.56
C CYS A 250 -7.39 23.77 12.07
N CYS A 251 -6.27 23.88 11.36
CA CYS A 251 -5.00 23.23 11.74
C CYS A 251 -4.32 23.94 12.93
N LEU A 252 -3.99 23.17 13.96
CA LEU A 252 -3.32 23.65 15.16
C LEU A 252 -1.89 23.10 15.23
N THR A 253 -0.90 23.98 15.39
CA THR A 253 0.53 23.64 15.46
C THR A 253 1.06 23.47 16.90
N VAL A 254 0.19 23.53 17.90
CA VAL A 254 0.57 23.47 19.33
C VAL A 254 0.53 22.05 19.87
N ASP A 255 1.58 21.69 20.60
CA ASP A 255 1.69 20.44 21.34
C ASP A 255 0.97 20.52 22.70
N CYS A 256 0.49 19.39 23.18
CA CYS A 256 -0.60 19.22 24.16
C CYS A 256 -0.26 19.60 25.61
N GLY A 257 0.84 20.34 25.86
CA GLY A 257 1.33 20.65 27.22
C GLY A 257 0.33 21.35 28.16
N TYR A 258 -0.70 22.01 27.59
CA TYR A 258 -1.85 22.59 28.30
C TYR A 258 -3.12 22.42 27.45
N CYS A 259 -3.63 21.19 27.32
CA CYS A 259 -4.88 20.86 26.63
C CYS A 259 -6.15 21.43 27.30
N SER A 260 -6.33 22.74 27.22
CA SER A 260 -7.64 23.34 27.50
C SER A 260 -7.73 24.70 26.81
N GLN A 261 -8.27 24.74 25.58
CA GLN A 261 -9.17 25.82 25.08
C GLN A 261 -9.28 25.91 23.54
N ARG A 262 -8.40 25.31 22.74
CA ARG A 262 -8.47 25.46 21.27
C ARG A 262 -9.10 24.24 20.61
N ALA A 263 -10.24 24.48 19.95
CA ALA A 263 -10.88 23.53 19.05
C ALA A 263 -10.13 23.51 17.71
N GLY A 264 -9.81 22.32 17.18
CA GLY A 264 -9.19 22.19 15.86
C GLY A 264 -8.63 20.81 15.58
N ILE A 265 -7.79 20.74 14.54
CA ILE A 265 -7.09 19.55 14.07
C ILE A 265 -5.63 19.68 14.47
N TYR A 266 -5.19 18.88 15.43
CA TYR A 266 -3.80 18.93 15.87
C TYR A 266 -2.84 18.39 14.81
N ASN A 267 -1.76 19.14 14.57
CA ASN A 267 -0.77 18.87 13.54
C ASN A 267 0.64 18.97 14.12
N THR A 268 1.08 17.90 14.75
CA THR A 268 2.42 17.79 15.33
C THR A 268 3.29 16.85 14.50
N VAL A 269 4.60 16.82 14.77
CA VAL A 269 5.52 15.87 14.12
C VAL A 269 5.12 14.41 14.38
N GLU A 270 4.61 14.14 15.57
CA GLU A 270 4.16 12.82 15.99
C GLU A 270 2.78 12.47 15.40
N THR A 271 1.95 13.50 15.17
CA THR A 271 0.58 13.37 14.69
C THR A 271 0.31 14.39 13.58
N PRO A 272 0.76 14.13 12.33
CA PRO A 272 0.62 15.06 11.21
C PRO A 272 -0.79 15.04 10.60
N ALA A 273 -1.84 15.11 11.42
CA ALA A 273 -3.21 14.78 11.01
C ALA A 273 -3.82 15.78 10.04
N CYS A 274 -3.63 17.07 10.26
CA CYS A 274 -4.00 18.10 9.30
C CYS A 274 -3.28 17.88 7.97
N CYS A 275 -1.96 17.72 7.99
CA CYS A 275 -1.19 17.44 6.78
C CYS A 275 -1.70 16.21 6.05
N LYS A 276 -2.07 15.17 6.79
CA LYS A 276 -2.59 13.94 6.25
C LYS A 276 -3.96 14.14 5.60
N LEU A 277 -4.88 14.85 6.23
CA LEU A 277 -6.19 15.18 5.65
C LEU A 277 -6.06 16.04 4.39
N LEU A 278 -5.15 17.02 4.38
CA LEU A 278 -4.85 17.81 3.19
C LEU A 278 -4.31 16.94 2.06
N ALA A 279 -3.41 16.00 2.36
CA ALA A 279 -2.87 15.08 1.38
C ALA A 279 -3.91 14.16 0.75
N GLU A 280 -4.90 13.71 1.53
CA GLU A 280 -6.04 12.94 1.04
C GLU A 280 -6.93 13.79 0.13
N ALA A 281 -7.28 15.00 0.56
CA ALA A 281 -8.15 15.91 -0.20
C ALA A 281 -7.52 16.35 -1.53
N GLU A 282 -6.25 16.77 -1.52
CA GLU A 282 -5.53 17.16 -2.73
C GLU A 282 -5.33 15.98 -3.70
N TYR A 283 -5.05 14.77 -3.18
CA TYR A 283 -4.97 13.59 -4.03
C TYR A 283 -6.30 13.27 -4.69
N ILE A 284 -7.42 13.36 -3.94
CA ILE A 284 -8.77 13.16 -4.50
C ILE A 284 -9.03 14.19 -5.59
N LEU A 285 -8.70 15.47 -5.34
CA LEU A 285 -8.85 16.56 -6.31
C LEU A 285 -8.08 16.27 -7.61
N LEU A 286 -6.80 15.89 -7.50
CA LEU A 286 -5.96 15.57 -8.65
C LEU A 286 -6.51 14.38 -9.44
N LYS A 287 -7.03 13.36 -8.76
CA LYS A 287 -7.64 12.18 -9.38
C LYS A 287 -8.93 12.52 -10.14
N THR A 288 -9.69 13.51 -9.67
CA THR A 288 -10.92 13.95 -10.33
C THR A 288 -10.72 14.99 -11.43
N ALA A 289 -9.62 15.76 -11.38
CA ALA A 289 -9.31 16.80 -12.35
C ALA A 289 -8.68 16.29 -13.66
N ILE A 290 -8.18 15.05 -13.67
CA ILE A 290 -7.55 14.41 -14.83
C ILE A 290 -8.48 13.28 -15.33
N PRO A 291 -9.34 13.54 -16.33
CA PRO A 291 -10.16 12.50 -16.94
C PRO A 291 -9.34 11.50 -17.78
#